data_AF-A0A9W7EMZ1-F1
#
_entry.id   AF-A0A9W7EMZ1-F1
#
_cell.length_a   1.000
_cell.length_b   1.000
_cell.length_c   1.000
_cell.angle_alpha   90.00
_cell.angle_beta   90.00
_cell.angle_gamma   90.00
#
_symmetry.space_group_name_H-M   'P 1'
#
loop_
_entity.id
_entity.type
_entity.pdbx_description
1 polymer ?
#
loop_
_entity_poly.entity_id
_entity_poly.type
_entity_poly.pdbx_seq_one_letter_code
_entity_poly.pdbx_strand_id
1 'polypeptide(L)'
;MNTNSAPYSDRTWGETLQNYKKAHHSLPWQEGEFVPTKRETVYEKSRKERAFNPVTMTYRDEAKESNIQQRERAFAAVRLNNAKDKQLCFEQKFNIINHQSHLPKQYEDANMKTRMQEEVKRRAPDSRVKYNIISHMGKEEHYLAKMLPKEGEEFTLKRDMNITLENGLKPKSHQTREFDVLTNKYIENNTFREVEDLEVQRDKLAKKYWKTHDYDILAVRYCDAQKQQKFEQDLREKERTHGNNQREKLPPSVKYSEGVVYDIISNEIRDGRAIQSVDDKRNKAVASKMGSKVEEQIRTRALEEDDRLEAMSFNRINADKFKEDRRYGFDPITNISFEGRLGVPPVALRQEERKPIWSRLHAGGGGASSGGTGVSKPRDLSGGDSSSNIPMNSGRRIIKPTGSTPRTRVGGGATNRDSRIATQNMSVTQKPDFVPSLTIPSEGMVNGKLNVA
;
A
#
# COMPACT_ATOMS: atom_id res chain seq x y z
N MET A 1 27.71 -46.23 26.57
CA MET A 1 28.62 -47.34 26.22
C MET A 1 29.52 -47.58 27.42
N ASN A 2 29.16 -48.53 28.28
CA ASN A 2 30.00 -48.98 29.39
C ASN A 2 30.73 -50.23 28.92
N THR A 3 32.03 -50.13 28.71
CA THR A 3 32.90 -51.28 28.42
C THR A 3 33.19 -52.02 29.71
N ASN A 4 32.32 -52.98 30.06
CA ASN A 4 32.61 -53.97 31.09
C ASN A 4 33.65 -54.96 30.55
N SER A 5 34.92 -54.59 30.57
CA SER A 5 36.03 -55.52 30.47
C SER A 5 36.54 -55.83 31.88
N ALA A 6 35.79 -56.66 32.62
CA ALA A 6 36.35 -57.32 33.80
C ALA A 6 37.25 -58.47 33.31
N PRO A 7 38.49 -58.60 33.82
CA PRO A 7 39.40 -59.66 33.40
C PRO A 7 38.93 -61.01 33.95
N TYR A 8 38.97 -62.01 33.09
CA TYR A 8 38.64 -63.42 33.33
C TYR A 8 38.96 -63.94 34.74
N SER A 9 37.92 -64.10 35.57
CA SER A 9 37.97 -64.90 36.80
C SER A 9 37.51 -66.34 36.59
N ASP A 10 37.46 -66.79 35.33
CA ASP A 10 36.98 -68.13 34.98
C ASP A 10 38.11 -69.13 35.26
N ARG A 11 37.86 -70.05 36.19
CA ARG A 11 38.88 -70.95 36.75
C ARG A 11 39.32 -72.04 35.77
N THR A 12 38.58 -72.24 34.68
CA THR A 12 38.90 -73.21 33.63
C THR A 12 38.49 -72.68 32.25
N TRP A 13 39.31 -72.99 31.24
CA TRP A 13 39.09 -72.57 29.84
C TRP A 13 37.74 -73.02 29.26
N GLY A 14 37.21 -74.15 29.73
CA GLY A 14 35.88 -74.63 29.33
C GLY A 14 34.75 -73.69 29.74
N GLU A 15 34.86 -73.07 30.91
CA GLU A 15 33.89 -72.08 31.42
C GLU A 15 33.92 -70.80 30.58
N THR A 16 35.13 -70.40 30.19
CA THR A 16 35.37 -69.23 29.33
C THR A 16 34.72 -69.38 27.96
N LEU A 17 34.83 -70.57 27.36
CA LEU A 17 34.19 -70.89 26.08
C LEU A 17 32.66 -70.93 26.17
N GLN A 18 32.13 -71.44 27.28
CA GLN A 18 30.68 -71.44 27.50
C GLN A 18 30.14 -70.03 27.70
N ASN A 19 30.84 -69.17 28.43
CA ASN A 19 30.49 -67.77 28.62
C ASN A 19 30.57 -66.98 27.31
N TYR A 20 31.60 -67.22 26.49
CA TYR A 20 31.72 -66.64 25.16
C TYR A 20 30.54 -67.04 24.25
N LYS A 21 30.19 -68.33 24.22
CA LYS A 21 29.02 -68.81 23.46
C LYS A 21 27.72 -68.19 23.96
N LYS A 22 27.52 -68.06 25.27
CA LYS A 22 26.33 -67.43 25.86
C LYS A 22 26.24 -65.94 25.49
N ALA A 23 27.33 -65.20 25.59
CA ALA A 23 27.37 -63.77 25.27
C ALA A 23 27.10 -63.48 23.78
N HIS A 24 27.55 -64.35 22.88
CA HIS A 24 27.31 -64.21 21.44
C HIS A 24 25.95 -64.76 20.98
N HIS A 25 25.24 -65.50 21.83
CA HIS A 25 23.91 -66.02 21.54
C HIS A 25 22.77 -65.16 22.13
N SER A 26 23.08 -64.19 23.00
CA SER A 26 22.10 -63.21 23.50
C SER A 26 22.00 -62.00 22.56
N LEU A 27 20.79 -61.68 22.11
CA LEU A 27 20.48 -60.45 21.37
C LEU A 27 20.75 -59.22 22.26
N PRO A 28 21.21 -58.08 21.69
CA PRO A 28 21.59 -56.90 22.46
C PRO A 28 20.42 -56.14 23.11
N TRP A 29 19.17 -56.52 22.85
CA TRP A 29 17.97 -55.98 23.48
C TRP A 29 17.30 -57.04 24.37
N GLN A 30 16.71 -56.61 25.49
CA GLN A 30 15.98 -57.51 26.39
C GLN A 30 14.69 -58.01 25.69
N GLU A 31 14.31 -59.26 25.94
CA GLU A 31 13.03 -59.81 25.48
C GLU A 31 11.88 -58.99 26.09
N GLY A 32 11.21 -58.18 25.27
CA GLY A 32 10.09 -57.32 25.68
C GLY A 32 10.26 -55.82 25.39
N GLU A 33 11.48 -55.31 25.17
CA GLU A 33 11.69 -53.90 24.82
C GLU A 33 11.39 -53.58 23.35
N PHE A 34 11.42 -54.59 22.47
CA PHE A 34 11.07 -54.43 21.07
C PHE A 34 9.55 -54.56 20.88
N VAL A 35 8.85 -53.43 20.85
CA VAL A 35 7.46 -53.39 20.36
C VAL A 35 7.50 -53.36 18.83
N PRO A 36 7.04 -54.42 18.13
CA PRO A 36 7.05 -54.44 16.67
C PRO A 36 6.23 -53.26 16.14
N THR A 37 6.83 -52.42 15.30
CA THR A 37 6.11 -51.30 14.70
C THR A 37 4.98 -51.85 13.83
N LYS A 38 3.72 -51.49 14.14
CA LYS A 38 2.56 -51.92 13.35
C LYS A 38 2.76 -51.43 11.91
N ARG A 39 2.87 -52.36 10.96
CA ARG A 39 2.93 -52.03 9.53
C ARG A 39 1.53 -51.63 9.07
N GLU A 40 1.31 -50.33 8.91
CA GLU A 40 0.05 -49.83 8.35
C GLU A 40 -0.04 -50.24 6.87
N THR A 41 -1.14 -50.92 6.52
CA THR A 41 -1.36 -51.33 5.13
C THR A 41 -1.90 -50.17 4.30
N VAL A 42 -1.71 -50.22 2.98
CA VAL A 42 -2.32 -49.27 2.03
C VAL A 42 -3.84 -49.20 2.23
N TYR A 43 -4.46 -50.33 2.57
CA TYR A 43 -5.88 -50.42 2.89
C TYR A 43 -6.27 -49.59 4.13
N GLU A 44 -5.52 -49.69 5.23
CA GLU A 44 -5.74 -48.88 6.45
C GLU A 44 -5.50 -47.38 6.22
N LYS A 45 -4.51 -47.01 5.39
CA LYS A 45 -4.28 -45.62 4.99
C LYS A 45 -5.41 -45.07 4.12
N SER A 46 -5.94 -45.86 3.19
CA SER A 46 -7.01 -45.41 2.29
C SER A 46 -8.31 -45.02 3.01
N ARG A 47 -8.57 -45.60 4.20
CA ARG A 47 -9.70 -45.21 5.08
C ARG A 47 -9.43 -43.92 5.87
N LYS A 48 -8.16 -43.58 6.12
CA LYS A 48 -7.76 -42.29 6.72
C LYS A 48 -7.70 -41.18 5.66
N GLU A 49 -7.50 -41.53 4.39
CA GLU A 49 -7.24 -40.62 3.29
C GLU A 49 -8.53 -40.28 2.52
N ARG A 50 -9.22 -39.23 3.03
CA ARG A 50 -10.22 -38.35 2.38
C ARG A 50 -11.67 -38.85 2.31
N ALA A 51 -12.54 -38.12 3.01
CA ALA A 51 -14.00 -38.28 3.02
C ALA A 51 -14.70 -37.85 1.71
N PHE A 52 -14.03 -37.04 0.88
CA PHE A 52 -14.57 -36.47 -0.36
C PHE A 52 -13.69 -36.87 -1.55
N ASN A 53 -14.30 -37.34 -2.62
CA ASN A 53 -13.61 -37.70 -3.86
C ASN A 53 -13.61 -36.50 -4.82
N PRO A 54 -12.45 -35.85 -5.05
CA PRO A 54 -12.40 -34.66 -5.90
C PRO A 54 -12.61 -34.94 -7.39
N VAL A 55 -12.45 -36.19 -7.84
CA VAL A 55 -12.61 -36.56 -9.26
C VAL A 55 -14.08 -36.76 -9.60
N THR A 56 -14.82 -37.49 -8.77
CA THR A 56 -16.26 -37.69 -8.95
C THR A 56 -17.09 -36.56 -8.34
N MET A 57 -16.47 -35.68 -7.57
CA MET A 57 -17.10 -34.63 -6.77
C MET A 57 -18.20 -35.15 -5.82
N THR A 58 -18.06 -36.39 -5.34
CA THR A 58 -19.01 -37.02 -4.42
C THR A 58 -18.34 -37.38 -3.10
N TYR A 59 -19.11 -37.37 -2.02
CA TYR A 59 -18.68 -37.98 -0.77
C TYR A 59 -18.69 -39.50 -0.90
N ARG A 60 -17.68 -40.15 -0.29
CA ARG A 60 -17.61 -41.62 -0.27
C ARG A 60 -18.61 -42.25 0.68
N ASP A 61 -19.07 -41.49 1.67
CA ASP A 61 -20.15 -41.89 2.56
C ASP A 61 -21.49 -41.64 1.86
N GLU A 62 -22.18 -42.74 1.50
CA GLU A 62 -23.44 -42.72 0.76
C GLU A 62 -24.56 -42.01 1.51
N ALA A 63 -24.61 -42.14 2.85
CA ALA A 63 -25.63 -41.48 3.65
C ALA A 63 -25.41 -39.96 3.71
N LYS A 64 -24.15 -39.54 3.74
CA LYS A 64 -23.79 -38.11 3.69
C LYS A 64 -24.08 -37.53 2.31
N GLU A 65 -23.73 -38.24 1.25
CA GLU A 65 -23.99 -37.84 -0.13
C GLU A 65 -25.49 -37.75 -0.41
N SER A 66 -26.29 -38.74 0.00
CA SER A 66 -27.75 -38.74 -0.20
C SER A 66 -28.42 -37.57 0.50
N ASN A 67 -27.99 -37.24 1.73
CA ASN A 67 -28.50 -36.10 2.47
C ASN A 67 -28.16 -34.77 1.80
N ILE A 68 -26.94 -34.63 1.28
CA ILE A 68 -26.52 -33.42 0.55
C ILE A 68 -27.33 -33.30 -0.74
N GLN A 69 -27.45 -34.37 -1.53
CA GLN A 69 -28.25 -34.37 -2.76
C GLN A 69 -29.72 -34.06 -2.53
N GLN A 70 -30.33 -34.61 -1.47
CA GLN A 70 -31.71 -34.29 -1.11
C GLN A 70 -31.88 -32.82 -0.74
N ARG A 71 -30.94 -32.27 0.04
CA ARG A 71 -30.94 -30.85 0.42
C ARG A 71 -30.75 -29.94 -0.79
N GLU A 72 -29.85 -30.29 -1.70
CA GLU A 72 -29.62 -29.55 -2.94
C GLU A 72 -30.84 -29.60 -3.87
N ARG A 73 -31.47 -30.77 -4.03
CA ARG A 73 -32.71 -30.90 -4.80
C ARG A 73 -33.85 -30.08 -4.20
N ALA A 74 -34.03 -30.13 -2.88
CA ALA A 74 -35.03 -29.33 -2.19
C ALA A 74 -34.76 -27.83 -2.37
N PHE A 75 -33.50 -27.40 -2.24
CA PHE A 75 -33.12 -26.01 -2.46
C PHE A 75 -33.31 -25.57 -3.91
N ALA A 76 -32.96 -26.42 -4.88
CA ALA A 76 -33.17 -26.17 -6.29
C ALA A 76 -34.66 -26.05 -6.63
N ALA A 77 -35.51 -26.92 -6.07
CA ALA A 77 -36.96 -26.86 -6.23
C ALA A 77 -37.54 -25.55 -5.68
N VAL A 78 -37.13 -25.13 -4.47
CA VAL A 78 -37.55 -23.84 -3.89
C VAL A 78 -37.12 -22.67 -4.78
N ARG A 79 -35.88 -22.69 -5.29
CA ARG A 79 -35.37 -21.64 -6.16
C ARG A 79 -36.12 -21.58 -7.50
N LEU A 80 -36.44 -22.73 -8.08
CA LEU A 80 -37.19 -22.85 -9.33
C LEU A 80 -38.63 -22.36 -9.14
N ASN A 81 -39.29 -22.75 -8.05
CA ASN A 81 -40.62 -22.26 -7.70
C ASN A 81 -40.62 -20.74 -7.52
N ASN A 82 -39.69 -20.19 -6.73
CA ASN A 82 -39.54 -18.74 -6.57
C ASN A 82 -39.27 -18.00 -7.90
N ALA A 83 -38.53 -18.62 -8.83
CA ALA A 83 -38.29 -18.05 -10.14
C ALA A 83 -39.56 -18.06 -11.01
N LYS A 84 -40.32 -19.16 -10.99
CA LYS A 84 -41.63 -19.27 -11.65
C LYS A 84 -42.64 -18.29 -11.07
N ASP A 85 -42.72 -18.14 -9.76
CA ASP A 85 -43.63 -17.19 -9.11
C ASP A 85 -43.30 -15.75 -9.50
N LYS A 86 -42.02 -15.41 -9.59
CA LYS A 86 -41.58 -14.10 -10.11
C LYS A 86 -41.96 -13.93 -11.57
N GLN A 87 -41.73 -14.93 -12.41
CA GLN A 87 -42.07 -14.90 -13.83
C GLN A 87 -43.58 -14.67 -14.03
N LEU A 88 -44.43 -15.41 -13.32
CA LEU A 88 -45.89 -15.23 -13.32
C LEU A 88 -46.33 -13.81 -12.91
N CYS A 89 -45.57 -13.11 -12.07
CA CYS A 89 -45.90 -11.72 -11.70
C CYS A 89 -45.69 -10.71 -12.86
N PHE A 90 -44.78 -11.02 -13.78
CA PHE A 90 -44.39 -10.14 -14.90
C PHE A 90 -45.00 -10.55 -16.24
N GLU A 91 -45.41 -11.81 -16.39
CA GLU A 91 -46.11 -12.31 -17.58
C GLU A 91 -47.56 -11.82 -17.68
N GLN A 92 -48.15 -12.01 -18.87
CA GLN A 92 -49.52 -11.64 -19.15
C GLN A 92 -50.49 -12.54 -18.36
N LYS A 93 -51.32 -11.94 -17.50
CA LYS A 93 -52.17 -12.66 -16.52
C LYS A 93 -53.13 -13.69 -17.12
N PHE A 94 -53.56 -13.49 -18.35
CA PHE A 94 -54.57 -14.28 -19.01
C PHE A 94 -53.98 -14.93 -20.25
N ASN A 95 -54.31 -16.20 -20.47
CA ASN A 95 -54.02 -16.83 -21.76
C ASN A 95 -54.90 -16.16 -22.83
N ILE A 96 -54.26 -15.65 -23.88
CA ILE A 96 -54.90 -14.86 -24.94
C ILE A 96 -55.97 -15.65 -25.69
N ILE A 97 -55.85 -16.97 -25.74
CA ILE A 97 -56.71 -17.85 -26.55
C ILE A 97 -57.99 -18.24 -25.81
N ASN A 98 -57.88 -18.63 -24.53
CA ASN A 98 -59.03 -19.11 -23.75
C ASN A 98 -59.48 -18.12 -22.66
N HIS A 99 -58.81 -16.97 -22.53
CA HIS A 99 -59.03 -15.92 -21.52
C HIS A 99 -59.04 -16.40 -20.07
N GLN A 100 -58.57 -17.62 -19.80
CA GLN A 100 -58.46 -18.15 -18.45
C GLN A 100 -57.19 -17.60 -17.79
N SER A 101 -57.31 -17.25 -16.51
CA SER A 101 -56.16 -16.93 -15.67
C SER A 101 -55.37 -18.20 -15.43
N HIS A 102 -54.08 -18.18 -15.74
CA HIS A 102 -53.16 -19.26 -15.35
C HIS A 102 -52.43 -18.94 -14.05
N LEU A 103 -52.75 -17.81 -13.40
CA LEU A 103 -52.26 -17.49 -12.06
C LEU A 103 -52.98 -18.37 -11.04
N PRO A 104 -52.25 -19.05 -10.13
CA PRO A 104 -52.86 -19.70 -8.99
C PRO A 104 -53.63 -18.68 -8.14
N LYS A 105 -54.79 -19.07 -7.60
CA LYS A 105 -55.67 -18.19 -6.79
C LYS A 105 -54.95 -17.46 -5.64
N GLN A 106 -53.85 -18.02 -5.13
CA GLN A 106 -53.01 -17.44 -4.09
C GLN A 106 -52.31 -16.13 -4.52
N TYR A 107 -52.23 -15.84 -5.81
CA TYR A 107 -51.56 -14.66 -6.38
C TYR A 107 -52.53 -13.62 -6.98
N GLU A 108 -53.84 -13.79 -6.79
CA GLU A 108 -54.85 -12.83 -7.29
C GLU A 108 -54.83 -11.50 -6.52
N ASP A 109 -54.31 -11.49 -5.29
CA ASP A 109 -54.21 -10.30 -4.45
C ASP A 109 -53.13 -9.33 -4.96
N ALA A 110 -53.56 -8.14 -5.41
CA ALA A 110 -52.71 -7.05 -5.91
C ALA A 110 -51.58 -6.64 -4.93
N ASN A 111 -51.76 -6.90 -3.62
CA ASN A 111 -50.78 -6.61 -2.58
C ASN A 111 -49.49 -7.44 -2.67
N MET A 112 -49.54 -8.66 -3.21
CA MET A 112 -48.34 -9.53 -3.26
C MET A 112 -47.37 -9.11 -4.36
N LYS A 113 -47.89 -8.60 -5.49
CA LYS A 113 -47.08 -8.03 -6.58
C LYS A 113 -46.33 -6.78 -6.14
N THR A 114 -47.00 -5.89 -5.39
CA THR A 114 -46.37 -4.70 -4.80
C THR A 114 -45.30 -5.09 -3.79
N ARG A 115 -45.58 -6.08 -2.93
CA ARG A 115 -44.60 -6.63 -1.97
C ARG A 115 -43.38 -7.23 -2.67
N MET A 116 -43.56 -8.06 -3.71
CA MET A 116 -42.44 -8.65 -4.46
C MET A 116 -41.61 -7.60 -5.22
N GLN A 117 -42.24 -6.56 -5.79
CA GLN A 117 -41.52 -5.45 -6.42
C GLN A 117 -40.77 -4.60 -5.38
N GLU A 118 -41.33 -4.38 -4.19
CA GLU A 118 -40.65 -3.72 -3.09
C GLU A 118 -39.47 -4.55 -2.57
N GLU A 119 -39.62 -5.86 -2.41
CA GLU A 119 -38.53 -6.74 -1.96
C GLU A 119 -37.37 -6.78 -2.96
N VAL A 120 -37.64 -6.72 -4.27
CA VAL A 120 -36.59 -6.60 -5.29
C VAL A 120 -35.85 -5.25 -5.16
N LYS A 121 -36.53 -4.18 -4.73
CA LYS A 121 -35.90 -2.88 -4.41
C LYS A 121 -35.16 -2.88 -3.06
N ARG A 122 -35.55 -3.76 -2.12
CA ARG A 122 -34.89 -3.97 -0.82
C ARG A 122 -33.68 -4.93 -0.90
N ARG A 123 -33.01 -5.05 -2.05
CA ARG A 123 -31.70 -5.72 -2.10
C ARG A 123 -30.73 -4.99 -1.17
N ALA A 124 -29.85 -5.77 -0.53
CA ALA A 124 -28.84 -5.23 0.37
C ALA A 124 -28.03 -4.12 -0.35
N PRO A 125 -27.82 -2.96 0.29
CA PRO A 125 -27.08 -1.87 -0.32
C PRO A 125 -25.66 -2.33 -0.66
N ASP A 126 -25.18 -1.93 -1.84
CA ASP A 126 -23.86 -2.26 -2.38
C ASP A 126 -22.71 -1.90 -1.42
N SER A 127 -22.92 -0.89 -0.56
CA SER A 127 -21.98 -0.56 0.51
C SER A 127 -22.26 -1.35 1.80
N ARG A 128 -21.25 -2.11 2.24
CA ARG A 128 -21.15 -2.75 3.58
C ARG A 128 -21.15 -1.75 4.76
N VAL A 129 -21.26 -0.46 4.47
CA VAL A 129 -21.22 0.63 5.46
C VAL A 129 -22.63 0.91 6.00
N LYS A 130 -22.75 0.98 7.32
CA LYS A 130 -24.04 1.13 8.04
C LYS A 130 -24.64 2.55 7.97
N TYR A 131 -23.86 3.52 7.52
CA TYR A 131 -24.26 4.92 7.38
C TYR A 131 -24.21 5.36 5.91
N ASN A 132 -24.95 6.41 5.57
CA ASN A 132 -24.85 7.06 4.28
C ASN A 132 -23.57 7.92 4.24
N ILE A 133 -22.71 7.74 3.25
CA ILE A 133 -21.41 8.41 3.16
C ILE A 133 -21.58 9.92 2.93
N ILE A 134 -22.70 10.33 2.34
CA ILE A 134 -22.99 11.75 2.05
C ILE A 134 -23.62 12.46 3.26
N SER A 135 -24.59 11.83 3.92
CA SER A 135 -25.32 12.46 5.03
C SER A 135 -24.77 12.09 6.42
N HIS A 136 -23.83 11.15 6.51
CA HIS A 136 -23.27 10.56 7.74
C HIS A 136 -24.29 9.95 8.73
N MET A 137 -25.59 10.00 8.42
CA MET A 137 -26.65 9.38 9.20
C MET A 137 -26.68 7.86 9.03
N GLY A 138 -27.16 7.14 10.04
CA GLY A 138 -27.45 5.71 9.91
C GLY A 138 -28.40 5.46 8.74
N LYS A 139 -28.22 4.37 7.99
CA LYS A 139 -29.10 4.07 6.83
C LYS A 139 -30.58 4.00 7.22
N GLU A 140 -30.88 3.47 8.40
CA GLU A 140 -32.24 3.36 8.94
C GLU A 140 -32.83 4.75 9.24
N GLU A 141 -32.04 5.60 9.90
CA GLU A 141 -32.40 6.99 10.21
C GLU A 141 -32.60 7.82 8.94
N HIS A 142 -31.73 7.68 7.95
CA HIS A 142 -31.85 8.39 6.68
C HIS A 142 -33.07 7.94 5.86
N TYR A 143 -33.47 6.67 5.96
CA TYR A 143 -34.68 6.16 5.31
C TYR A 143 -35.95 6.69 6.00
N LEU A 144 -35.94 6.76 7.33
CA LEU A 144 -37.03 7.31 8.14
C LEU A 144 -37.13 8.84 8.06
N ALA A 145 -35.99 9.54 7.90
CA ALA A 145 -35.93 11.00 7.82
C ALA A 145 -36.62 11.58 6.57
N LYS A 146 -36.95 10.75 5.57
CA LYS A 146 -37.78 11.17 4.43
C LYS A 146 -39.27 11.33 4.74
N MET A 147 -39.74 10.94 5.93
CA MET A 147 -41.17 10.87 6.26
C MET A 147 -41.63 11.82 7.38
N LEU A 148 -40.75 12.65 7.93
CA LEU A 148 -41.12 13.67 8.90
C LEU A 148 -40.84 15.05 8.29
N PRO A 149 -41.89 15.80 7.89
CA PRO A 149 -41.75 17.25 7.70
C PRO A 149 -41.19 17.85 9.00
N LYS A 150 -40.38 18.91 8.88
CA LYS A 150 -39.96 19.69 10.05
C LYS A 150 -41.21 20.12 10.84
N GLU A 151 -41.12 20.12 12.16
CA GLU A 151 -42.19 20.57 13.05
C GLU A 151 -42.77 21.90 12.54
N GLY A 152 -44.04 21.86 12.11
CA GLY A 152 -44.77 23.01 11.56
C GLY A 152 -45.52 22.80 10.24
N GLU A 153 -45.28 21.72 9.49
CA GLU A 153 -46.00 21.47 8.22
C GLU A 153 -47.12 20.41 8.37
N GLU A 154 -48.37 20.86 8.24
CA GLU A 154 -49.55 19.99 8.25
C GLU A 154 -49.58 19.01 7.06
N PHE A 155 -49.87 17.75 7.36
CA PHE A 155 -49.93 16.65 6.41
C PHE A 155 -51.19 16.75 5.53
N THR A 156 -51.11 17.43 4.39
CA THR A 156 -52.19 17.38 3.40
C THR A 156 -52.04 16.13 2.52
N LEU A 157 -53.00 15.20 2.65
CA LEU A 157 -53.20 14.12 1.69
C LEU A 157 -53.40 14.77 0.31
N LYS A 158 -52.41 14.61 -0.58
CA LYS A 158 -52.45 15.14 -1.95
C LYS A 158 -53.65 14.56 -2.70
N ARG A 159 -54.74 15.32 -2.77
CA ARG A 159 -55.65 15.26 -3.92
C ARG A 159 -54.89 15.83 -5.11
N ASP A 160 -55.24 15.40 -6.32
CA ASP A 160 -54.68 15.85 -7.58
C ASP A 160 -54.85 17.38 -7.75
N MET A 161 -53.94 18.13 -7.14
CA MET A 161 -53.84 19.57 -7.30
C MET A 161 -52.94 19.83 -8.50
N ASN A 162 -53.32 20.78 -9.35
CA ASN A 162 -52.42 21.35 -10.35
C ASN A 162 -51.13 21.79 -9.66
N ILE A 163 -50.09 20.95 -9.74
CA ILE A 163 -48.80 21.22 -9.14
C ILE A 163 -48.20 22.37 -9.94
N THR A 164 -48.02 23.54 -9.34
CA THR A 164 -47.11 24.56 -9.89
C THR A 164 -45.78 24.34 -9.19
N LEU A 165 -44.70 24.16 -9.96
CA LEU A 165 -43.34 24.09 -9.41
C LEU A 165 -42.95 25.46 -8.82
N GLU A 166 -41.97 25.53 -7.92
CA GLU A 166 -41.57 26.75 -7.17
C GLU A 166 -41.27 27.98 -8.06
N ASN A 167 -41.06 27.79 -9.36
CA ASN A 167 -40.82 28.86 -10.33
C ASN A 167 -42.08 29.30 -11.10
N GLY A 168 -43.28 28.85 -10.72
CA GLY A 168 -44.52 29.12 -11.45
C GLY A 168 -44.70 28.32 -12.74
N LEU A 169 -43.76 27.43 -13.08
CA LEU A 169 -43.89 26.52 -14.23
C LEU A 169 -44.79 25.32 -13.88
N LYS A 170 -45.68 24.98 -14.79
CA LYS A 170 -46.48 23.74 -14.71
C LYS A 170 -45.58 22.52 -14.99
N PRO A 171 -45.89 21.33 -14.43
CA PRO A 171 -45.20 20.09 -14.73
C PRO A 171 -45.31 19.77 -16.23
N LYS A 172 -44.31 19.07 -16.75
CA LYS A 172 -44.19 18.74 -18.18
C LYS A 172 -45.42 18.00 -18.76
N SER A 173 -46.21 17.34 -17.89
CA SER A 173 -47.48 16.68 -18.23
C SER A 173 -48.61 17.64 -18.59
N HIS A 174 -48.53 18.90 -18.15
CA HIS A 174 -49.52 19.97 -18.37
C HIS A 174 -49.13 20.97 -19.46
N GLN A 175 -47.97 20.78 -20.10
CA GLN A 175 -47.61 21.53 -21.31
C GLN A 175 -48.48 21.01 -22.46
N THR A 176 -49.25 21.89 -23.08
CA THR A 176 -49.99 21.58 -24.30
C THR A 176 -49.02 21.15 -25.39
N ARG A 177 -49.47 20.29 -26.31
CA ARG A 177 -48.63 19.82 -27.41
C ARG A 177 -48.16 21.00 -28.26
N GLU A 178 -46.87 21.30 -28.24
CA GLU A 178 -46.29 22.48 -28.93
C GLU A 178 -46.25 22.32 -30.46
N PHE A 179 -46.36 21.09 -30.95
CA PHE A 179 -46.31 20.73 -32.37
C PHE A 179 -47.62 20.08 -32.83
N ASP A 180 -48.23 20.66 -33.85
CA ASP A 180 -49.40 20.10 -34.50
C ASP A 180 -49.00 19.11 -35.60
N VAL A 181 -49.40 17.85 -35.43
CA VAL A 181 -49.05 16.76 -36.36
C VAL A 181 -49.90 16.77 -37.62
N LEU A 182 -51.09 17.38 -37.59
CA LEU A 182 -51.94 17.45 -38.78
C LEU A 182 -51.41 18.50 -39.76
N THR A 183 -50.91 19.62 -39.25
CA THR A 183 -50.36 20.72 -40.05
C THR A 183 -48.84 20.68 -40.18
N ASN A 184 -48.17 19.80 -39.44
CA ASN A 184 -46.71 19.64 -39.38
C ASN A 184 -45.99 20.96 -39.04
N LYS A 185 -46.57 21.73 -38.11
CA LYS A 185 -46.08 23.05 -37.70
C LYS A 185 -46.12 23.20 -36.18
N TYR A 186 -45.23 24.02 -35.66
CA TYR A 186 -45.31 24.49 -34.29
C TYR A 186 -46.44 25.50 -34.12
N ILE A 187 -47.14 25.39 -32.98
CA ILE A 187 -48.25 26.28 -32.64
C ILE A 187 -47.77 27.71 -32.42
N GLU A 188 -46.57 27.87 -31.86
CA GLU A 188 -45.94 29.17 -31.61
C GLU A 188 -44.57 29.24 -32.30
N ASN A 189 -44.28 30.36 -32.96
CA ASN A 189 -42.96 30.69 -33.55
C ASN A 189 -42.35 29.59 -34.44
N ASN A 190 -43.15 29.04 -35.38
CA ASN A 190 -42.76 27.93 -36.26
C ASN A 190 -41.42 28.10 -36.97
N THR A 191 -41.21 29.24 -37.62
CA THR A 191 -39.98 29.48 -38.41
C THR A 191 -38.72 29.48 -37.54
N PHE A 192 -38.78 30.02 -36.34
CA PHE A 192 -37.64 30.05 -35.42
C PHE A 192 -37.35 28.65 -34.87
N ARG A 193 -38.38 27.91 -34.46
CA ARG A 193 -38.25 26.54 -33.95
C ARG A 193 -37.73 25.56 -34.99
N GLU A 194 -38.17 25.68 -36.24
CA GLU A 194 -37.65 24.88 -37.34
C GLU A 194 -36.14 25.09 -37.55
N VAL A 195 -35.66 26.33 -37.47
CA VAL A 195 -34.22 26.62 -37.58
C VAL A 195 -33.46 26.01 -36.40
N GLU A 196 -33.97 26.17 -35.17
CA GLU A 196 -33.37 25.59 -33.96
C GLU A 196 -33.29 24.05 -34.05
N ASP A 197 -34.36 23.40 -34.52
CA ASP A 197 -34.38 21.95 -34.72
C ASP A 197 -33.40 21.48 -35.78
N LEU A 198 -33.28 22.21 -36.90
CA LEU A 198 -32.32 21.90 -37.95
C LEU A 198 -30.89 22.05 -37.45
N GLU A 199 -30.59 23.06 -36.64
CA GLU A 199 -29.29 23.24 -35.98
C GLU A 199 -29.00 22.10 -35.00
N VAL A 200 -29.97 21.75 -34.16
CA VAL A 200 -29.86 20.61 -33.23
C VAL A 200 -29.68 19.30 -33.98
N GLN A 201 -30.37 19.11 -35.10
CA GLN A 201 -30.24 17.93 -35.95
C GLN A 201 -28.88 17.88 -36.61
N ARG A 202 -28.39 19.00 -37.15
CA ARG A 202 -27.04 19.13 -37.72
C ARG A 202 -25.99 18.76 -36.67
N ASP A 203 -26.12 19.28 -35.46
CA ASP A 203 -25.18 19.02 -34.37
C ASP A 203 -25.24 17.55 -33.91
N LYS A 204 -26.43 16.95 -33.85
CA LYS A 204 -26.60 15.50 -33.59
C LYS A 204 -25.94 14.65 -34.67
N LEU A 205 -26.12 15.02 -35.94
CA LEU A 205 -25.52 14.32 -37.07
C LEU A 205 -24.00 14.47 -37.08
N ALA A 206 -23.48 15.68 -36.81
CA ALA A 206 -22.05 15.92 -36.67
C ALA A 206 -21.45 15.06 -35.54
N LYS A 207 -22.10 15.01 -34.37
CA LYS A 207 -21.68 14.13 -33.26
C LYS A 207 -21.69 12.65 -33.65
N LYS A 208 -22.67 12.18 -34.43
CA LYS A 208 -22.71 10.80 -34.91
C LYS A 208 -21.61 10.53 -35.94
N TYR A 209 -21.38 11.46 -36.86
CA TYR A 209 -20.34 11.36 -37.88
C TYR A 209 -18.95 11.24 -37.25
N TRP A 210 -18.61 12.13 -36.33
CA TRP A 210 -17.32 12.13 -35.64
C TRP A 210 -17.12 10.96 -34.68
N LYS A 211 -18.16 10.21 -34.30
CA LYS A 211 -17.99 8.97 -33.54
C LYS A 211 -17.37 7.85 -34.37
N THR A 212 -17.60 7.85 -35.68
CA THR A 212 -17.11 6.80 -36.59
C THR A 212 -15.97 7.27 -37.48
N HIS A 213 -15.79 8.58 -37.64
CA HIS A 213 -14.77 9.21 -38.49
C HIS A 213 -13.80 10.08 -37.68
N ASP A 214 -13.37 9.59 -36.52
CA ASP A 214 -12.40 10.27 -35.66
C ASP A 214 -10.94 9.99 -36.05
N TYR A 215 -10.70 8.97 -36.89
CA TYR A 215 -9.39 8.52 -37.30
C TYR A 215 -9.21 8.65 -38.82
N ASP A 216 -8.12 9.32 -39.21
CA ASP A 216 -7.71 9.45 -40.60
C ASP A 216 -6.81 8.26 -40.97
N ILE A 217 -7.33 7.41 -41.86
CA ILE A 217 -6.67 6.18 -42.31
C ILE A 217 -5.46 6.51 -43.19
N LEU A 218 -5.50 7.59 -43.98
CA LEU A 218 -4.41 7.96 -44.89
C LEU A 218 -3.24 8.58 -44.13
N ALA A 219 -3.54 9.44 -43.16
CA ALA A 219 -2.53 10.05 -42.30
C ALA A 219 -2.14 9.15 -41.11
N VAL A 220 -2.84 8.02 -40.90
CA VAL A 220 -2.62 7.06 -39.81
C VAL A 220 -2.63 7.74 -38.44
N ARG A 221 -3.49 8.74 -38.25
CA ARG A 221 -3.58 9.55 -37.02
C ARG A 221 -5.01 9.95 -36.69
N TYR A 222 -5.27 10.23 -35.43
CA TYR A 222 -6.54 10.84 -35.04
C TYR A 222 -6.67 12.24 -35.62
N CYS A 223 -7.88 12.59 -36.06
CA CYS A 223 -8.20 13.92 -36.59
C CYS A 223 -8.05 15.00 -35.49
N ASP A 224 -8.32 14.64 -34.23
CA ASP A 224 -8.13 15.49 -33.06
C ASP A 224 -6.71 15.35 -32.49
N ALA A 225 -5.98 16.47 -32.44
CA ALA A 225 -4.61 16.55 -31.94
C ALA A 225 -4.47 16.13 -30.47
N GLN A 226 -5.43 16.48 -29.60
CA GLN A 226 -5.34 16.10 -28.18
C GLN A 226 -5.52 14.60 -27.98
N LYS A 227 -6.40 14.00 -28.77
CA LYS A 227 -6.61 12.55 -28.75
C LYS A 227 -5.39 11.80 -29.28
N GLN A 228 -4.75 12.33 -30.33
CA GLN A 228 -3.50 11.78 -30.85
C GLN A 228 -2.38 11.80 -29.81
N GLN A 229 -2.17 12.94 -29.12
CA GLN A 229 -1.16 13.05 -28.07
C GLN A 229 -1.39 12.04 -26.93
N LYS A 230 -2.64 11.86 -26.50
CA LYS A 230 -3.00 10.84 -25.49
C LYS A 230 -2.69 9.43 -25.98
N PHE A 231 -3.04 9.12 -27.22
CA PHE A 231 -2.74 7.81 -27.81
C PHE A 231 -1.23 7.53 -27.87
N GLU A 232 -0.42 8.53 -28.23
CA GLU A 232 1.04 8.42 -28.25
C GLU A 232 1.63 8.26 -26.85
N GLN A 233 1.09 8.96 -25.84
CA GLN A 233 1.48 8.78 -24.45
C GLN A 233 1.15 7.35 -23.96
N ASP A 234 -0.07 6.88 -24.20
CA ASP A 234 -0.49 5.51 -23.86
C ASP A 234 0.37 4.46 -24.57
N LEU A 235 0.76 4.71 -25.83
CA LEU A 235 1.64 3.83 -26.59
C LEU A 235 3.03 3.77 -25.93
N ARG A 236 3.63 4.92 -25.61
CA ARG A 236 4.94 4.99 -24.93
C ARG A 236 4.91 4.30 -23.57
N GLU A 237 3.82 4.46 -22.81
CA GLU A 237 3.63 3.77 -21.54
C GLU A 237 3.52 2.25 -21.72
N LYS A 238 2.78 1.80 -22.74
CA LYS A 238 2.69 0.38 -23.10
C LYS A 238 4.03 -0.17 -23.55
N GLU A 239 4.78 0.53 -24.39
CA GLU A 239 6.12 0.15 -24.83
C GLU A 239 7.08 0.03 -23.65
N ARG A 240 7.08 1.01 -22.75
CA ARG A 240 7.89 0.99 -21.51
C ARG A 240 7.56 -0.21 -20.62
N THR A 241 6.31 -0.67 -20.61
CA THR A 241 5.85 -1.79 -19.77
C THR A 241 5.80 -3.14 -20.49
N HIS A 242 5.95 -3.15 -21.82
CA HIS A 242 5.71 -4.31 -22.69
C HIS A 242 6.52 -5.55 -22.29
N GLY A 243 7.78 -5.39 -21.87
CA GLY A 243 8.62 -6.49 -21.38
C GLY A 243 8.33 -6.89 -19.93
N ASN A 244 8.01 -5.92 -19.07
CA ASN A 244 7.78 -6.17 -17.65
C ASN A 244 6.52 -6.99 -17.41
N ASN A 245 5.44 -6.70 -18.13
CA ASN A 245 4.18 -7.44 -18.02
C ASN A 245 4.35 -8.92 -18.40
N GLN A 246 5.16 -9.22 -19.42
CA GLN A 246 5.46 -10.60 -19.80
C GLN A 246 6.33 -11.28 -18.75
N ARG A 247 7.33 -10.57 -18.21
CA ARG A 247 8.18 -11.06 -17.11
C ARG A 247 7.37 -11.36 -15.85
N GLU A 248 6.33 -10.59 -15.56
CA GLU A 248 5.46 -10.81 -14.40
C GLU A 248 4.59 -12.06 -14.52
N LYS A 249 4.19 -12.43 -15.75
CA LYS A 249 3.43 -13.66 -16.01
C LYS A 249 4.27 -14.93 -15.87
N LEU A 250 5.61 -14.81 -15.84
CA LEU A 250 6.48 -15.96 -15.69
C LEU A 250 6.31 -16.60 -14.31
N PRO A 251 6.49 -17.94 -14.20
CA PRO A 251 6.51 -18.62 -12.92
C PRO A 251 7.56 -18.02 -11.97
N PRO A 252 7.30 -18.03 -10.65
CA PRO A 252 8.26 -17.51 -9.66
C PRO A 252 9.67 -18.11 -9.79
N SER A 253 9.78 -19.39 -10.14
CA SER A 253 11.07 -20.07 -10.34
C SER A 253 11.93 -19.41 -11.42
N VAL A 254 11.31 -18.91 -12.49
CA VAL A 254 11.99 -18.23 -13.60
C VAL A 254 12.17 -16.75 -13.26
N LYS A 255 11.12 -16.09 -12.77
CA LYS A 255 11.11 -14.66 -12.43
C LYS A 255 12.18 -14.28 -11.42
N TYR A 256 12.43 -15.13 -10.43
CA TYR A 256 13.38 -14.92 -9.35
C TYR A 256 14.67 -15.73 -9.51
N SER A 257 14.92 -16.29 -10.70
CA SER A 257 16.17 -17.00 -10.97
C SER A 257 17.35 -16.03 -10.95
N GLU A 258 18.50 -16.50 -10.46
CA GLU A 258 19.71 -15.69 -10.31
C GLU A 258 20.12 -15.03 -11.64
N GLY A 259 20.06 -15.76 -12.77
CA GLY A 259 20.41 -15.21 -14.08
C GLY A 259 19.44 -14.15 -14.64
N VAL A 260 18.25 -13.98 -14.06
CA VAL A 260 17.30 -12.90 -14.42
C VAL A 260 17.51 -11.68 -13.53
N VAL A 261 17.77 -11.91 -12.25
CA VAL A 261 17.85 -10.87 -11.22
C VAL A 261 19.26 -10.25 -11.16
N TYR A 262 20.28 -11.02 -11.52
CA TYR A 262 21.69 -10.68 -11.43
C TYR A 262 22.39 -10.92 -12.77
N ASP A 263 23.24 -9.97 -13.16
CA ASP A 263 24.11 -10.12 -14.32
C ASP A 263 25.47 -10.65 -13.87
N ILE A 264 25.78 -11.88 -14.25
CA ILE A 264 27.00 -12.58 -13.82
C ILE A 264 28.26 -11.97 -14.45
N ILE A 265 28.12 -11.28 -15.59
CA ILE A 265 29.27 -10.72 -16.31
C ILE A 265 29.66 -9.36 -15.73
N SER A 266 28.68 -8.47 -15.54
CA SER A 266 28.94 -7.15 -14.96
C SER A 266 28.93 -7.15 -13.43
N ASN A 267 28.52 -8.25 -12.79
CA ASN A 267 28.25 -8.34 -11.36
C ASN A 267 27.22 -7.33 -10.85
N GLU A 268 26.35 -6.83 -11.73
CA GLU A 268 25.34 -5.83 -11.41
C GLU A 268 23.98 -6.47 -11.12
N ILE A 269 23.26 -5.89 -10.15
CA ILE A 269 21.89 -6.29 -9.83
C ILE A 269 20.94 -5.61 -10.81
N ARG A 270 20.31 -6.40 -11.69
CA ARG A 270 19.33 -5.89 -12.67
C ARG A 270 18.01 -5.50 -11.99
N ASP A 271 17.54 -6.30 -11.05
CA ASP A 271 16.29 -6.08 -10.32
C ASP A 271 16.50 -6.19 -8.81
N GLY A 272 16.80 -5.04 -8.18
CA GLY A 272 17.02 -4.96 -6.74
C GLY A 272 15.79 -5.32 -5.88
N ARG A 273 14.57 -5.18 -6.42
CA ARG A 273 13.36 -5.58 -5.68
C ARG A 273 13.17 -7.08 -5.71
N ALA A 274 13.43 -7.71 -6.86
CA ALA A 274 13.33 -9.15 -7.00
C ALA A 274 14.34 -9.88 -6.11
N ILE A 275 15.59 -9.39 -6.03
CA ILE A 275 16.61 -10.00 -5.16
C ILE A 275 16.24 -9.87 -3.69
N GLN A 276 15.77 -8.69 -3.27
CA GLN A 276 15.31 -8.46 -1.91
C GLN A 276 14.13 -9.37 -1.56
N SER A 277 13.20 -9.61 -2.49
CA SER A 277 12.09 -10.55 -2.26
C SER A 277 12.55 -12.01 -2.10
N VAL A 278 13.61 -12.42 -2.80
CA VAL A 278 14.22 -13.74 -2.63
C VAL A 278 14.89 -13.84 -1.28
N ASP A 279 15.66 -12.82 -0.90
CA ASP A 279 16.34 -12.76 0.40
C ASP A 279 15.36 -12.72 1.56
N ASP A 280 14.26 -11.97 1.44
CA ASP A 280 13.19 -11.93 2.44
C ASP A 280 12.50 -13.29 2.60
N LYS A 281 12.31 -14.03 1.49
CA LYS A 281 11.75 -15.38 1.54
C LYS A 281 12.73 -16.37 2.16
N ARG A 282 14.02 -16.26 1.84
CA ARG A 282 15.10 -17.08 2.41
C ARG A 282 15.26 -16.81 3.90
N ASN A 283 15.18 -15.55 4.29
CA ASN A 283 15.35 -15.05 5.66
C ASN A 283 14.01 -14.67 6.30
N LYS A 284 12.95 -15.44 6.02
CA LYS A 284 11.59 -15.12 6.45
C LYS A 284 11.47 -14.88 7.95
N ALA A 285 12.22 -15.61 8.77
CA ALA A 285 12.22 -15.47 10.23
C ALA A 285 12.75 -14.12 10.71
N VAL A 286 13.64 -13.48 9.94
CA VAL A 286 14.15 -12.12 10.21
C VAL A 286 13.21 -11.10 9.59
N ALA A 287 12.83 -11.27 8.32
CA ALA A 287 11.93 -10.36 7.61
C ALA A 287 10.52 -10.26 8.24
N SER A 288 10.04 -11.31 8.90
CA SER A 288 8.76 -11.29 9.62
C SER A 288 8.80 -10.50 10.92
N LYS A 289 9.99 -10.20 11.46
CA LYS A 289 10.12 -9.43 12.69
C LYS A 289 9.93 -7.96 12.35
N MET A 290 8.83 -7.39 12.86
CA MET A 290 8.58 -5.95 12.79
C MET A 290 9.72 -5.13 13.44
N GLY A 291 10.45 -5.72 14.38
CA GLY A 291 11.62 -5.11 15.03
C GLY A 291 12.67 -4.63 14.03
N SER A 292 13.01 -5.42 13.00
CA SER A 292 14.03 -5.03 12.03
C SER A 292 13.59 -3.83 11.17
N LYS A 293 12.30 -3.76 10.80
CA LYS A 293 11.75 -2.60 10.08
C LYS A 293 11.71 -1.34 10.96
N VAL A 294 11.36 -1.51 12.24
CA VAL A 294 11.36 -0.41 13.21
C VAL A 294 12.78 0.10 13.46
N GLU A 295 13.76 -0.80 13.59
CA GLU A 295 15.18 -0.45 13.72
C GLU A 295 15.71 0.27 12.48
N GLU A 296 15.35 -0.20 11.28
CA GLU A 296 15.69 0.47 10.02
C GLU A 296 15.12 1.90 9.98
N GLN A 297 13.84 2.08 10.33
CA GLN A 297 13.22 3.40 10.41
C GLN A 297 13.85 4.31 11.46
N ILE A 298 14.26 3.76 12.61
CA ILE A 298 14.98 4.52 13.64
C ILE A 298 16.34 4.94 13.09
N ARG A 299 17.05 4.07 12.38
CA ARG A 299 18.35 4.37 11.78
C ARG A 299 18.23 5.42 10.68
N THR A 300 17.26 5.31 9.77
CA THR A 300 17.06 6.33 8.72
C THR A 300 16.73 7.68 9.33
N ARG A 301 15.84 7.72 10.33
CA ARG A 301 15.54 8.96 11.05
C ARG A 301 16.76 9.54 11.76
N ALA A 302 17.60 8.69 12.36
CA ALA A 302 18.82 9.13 13.01
C ALA A 302 19.81 9.74 12.00
N LEU A 303 19.98 9.12 10.83
CA LEU A 303 20.79 9.66 9.74
C LEU A 303 20.24 11.00 9.23
N GLU A 304 18.92 11.10 9.03
CA GLU A 304 18.27 12.35 8.62
C GLU A 304 18.48 13.48 9.64
N GLU A 305 18.41 13.18 10.94
CA GLU A 305 18.69 14.16 11.99
C GLU A 305 20.18 14.52 12.06
N ASP A 306 21.09 13.56 11.87
CA ASP A 306 22.53 13.82 11.81
C ASP A 306 22.88 14.72 10.61
N ASP A 307 22.37 14.40 9.42
CA ASP A 307 22.53 15.20 8.19
C ASP A 307 21.96 16.61 8.40
N ARG A 308 20.83 16.73 9.10
CA ARG A 308 20.22 18.02 9.43
C ARG A 308 21.08 18.83 10.39
N LEU A 309 21.61 18.20 11.45
CA LEU A 309 22.49 18.86 12.41
C LEU A 309 23.82 19.27 11.75
N GLU A 310 24.35 18.43 10.87
CA GLU A 310 25.54 18.72 10.08
C GLU A 310 25.28 19.91 9.16
N ALA A 311 24.17 19.92 8.42
CA ALA A 311 23.77 21.04 7.58
C ALA A 311 23.56 22.34 8.39
N MET A 312 22.96 22.26 9.59
CA MET A 312 22.85 23.41 10.50
C MET A 312 24.22 23.90 10.97
N SER A 313 25.15 22.98 11.24
CA SER A 313 26.51 23.31 11.65
C SER A 313 27.29 24.01 10.54
N PHE A 314 27.17 23.54 9.29
CA PHE A 314 27.75 24.18 8.12
C PHE A 314 27.12 25.55 7.87
N ASN A 315 25.79 25.66 7.96
CA ASN A 315 25.08 26.93 7.83
C ASN A 315 25.42 27.93 8.94
N ARG A 316 25.88 27.48 10.13
CA ARG A 316 26.37 28.35 11.21
C ARG A 316 27.76 28.93 10.93
N ILE A 317 28.58 28.23 10.14
CA ILE A 317 29.95 28.63 9.80
C ILE A 317 29.99 29.36 8.44
N ASN A 318 28.98 29.15 7.60
CA ASN A 318 28.92 29.74 6.28
C ASN A 318 28.76 31.28 6.35
N ALA A 319 29.81 31.99 5.93
CA ALA A 319 29.84 33.45 5.93
C ALA A 319 28.89 34.07 4.87
N ASP A 320 28.53 33.31 3.82
CA ASP A 320 27.66 33.79 2.74
C ASP A 320 26.25 34.13 3.23
N LYS A 321 25.77 33.47 4.29
CA LYS A 321 24.48 33.78 4.91
C LYS A 321 24.40 35.25 5.34
N PHE A 322 25.50 35.80 5.84
CA PHE A 322 25.54 37.20 6.29
C PHE A 322 25.74 38.20 5.14
N LYS A 323 26.06 37.73 3.92
CA LYS A 323 26.07 38.57 2.72
C LYS A 323 24.67 38.79 2.16
N GLU A 324 23.74 37.85 2.37
CA GLU A 324 22.38 37.95 1.86
C GLU A 324 21.62 39.15 2.44
N ASP A 325 21.80 39.44 3.73
CA ASP A 325 21.23 40.62 4.40
C ASP A 325 21.68 41.96 3.78
N ARG A 326 22.79 41.95 3.03
CA ARG A 326 23.35 43.14 2.37
C ARG A 326 23.09 43.20 0.86
N ARG A 327 22.45 42.18 0.27
CA ARG A 327 22.19 42.15 -1.19
C ARG A 327 21.30 43.30 -1.67
N TYR A 328 20.46 43.84 -0.80
CA TYR A 328 19.46 44.85 -1.17
C TYR A 328 20.02 46.28 -1.23
N GLY A 329 21.23 46.55 -0.74
CA GLY A 329 21.85 47.90 -0.77
C GLY A 329 21.28 48.90 0.25
N PHE A 330 20.34 48.47 1.08
CA PHE A 330 19.77 49.21 2.20
C PHE A 330 19.49 48.27 3.38
N ASP A 331 19.38 48.82 4.59
CA ASP A 331 18.98 48.07 5.78
C ASP A 331 17.48 47.75 5.72
N PRO A 332 17.07 46.48 5.66
CA PRO A 332 15.65 46.11 5.53
C PRO A 332 14.79 46.51 6.74
N ILE A 333 15.39 46.79 7.91
CA ILE A 333 14.66 47.18 9.12
C ILE A 333 14.44 48.68 9.17
N THR A 334 15.46 49.47 8.85
CA THR A 334 15.41 50.94 8.93
C THR A 334 15.14 51.62 7.59
N ASN A 335 15.19 50.86 6.49
CA ASN A 335 15.06 51.30 5.11
C ASN A 335 16.02 52.44 4.70
N ILE A 336 17.18 52.53 5.38
CA ILE A 336 18.23 53.50 5.08
C ILE A 336 19.22 52.85 4.11
N SER A 337 19.59 53.57 3.04
CA SER A 337 20.58 53.07 2.08
C SER A 337 21.97 52.97 2.70
N PHE A 338 22.72 51.94 2.31
CA PHE A 338 24.12 51.78 2.72
C PHE A 338 25.07 52.71 1.94
N GLU A 339 24.60 53.24 0.81
CA GLU A 339 25.35 54.15 -0.06
C GLU A 339 24.68 55.54 -0.12
N GLY A 340 25.45 56.60 -0.34
CA GLY A 340 24.97 57.98 -0.49
C GLY A 340 25.32 58.93 0.67
N ARG A 341 24.96 60.21 0.54
CA ARG A 341 25.37 61.30 1.46
C ARG A 341 24.84 61.16 2.89
N LEU A 342 23.70 60.48 3.06
CA LEU A 342 23.08 60.16 4.35
C LEU A 342 23.13 58.66 4.66
N GLY A 343 23.90 57.89 3.88
CA GLY A 343 24.00 56.45 4.05
C GLY A 343 24.77 56.07 5.30
N VAL A 344 24.30 55.07 6.02
CA VAL A 344 25.00 54.51 7.17
C VAL A 344 25.74 53.27 6.70
N PRO A 345 27.07 53.17 6.87
CA PRO A 345 27.81 52.00 6.40
C PRO A 345 27.34 50.73 7.15
N PRO A 346 27.26 49.59 6.46
CA PRO A 346 26.73 48.37 7.06
C PRO A 346 27.67 47.86 8.16
N VAL A 347 27.11 47.48 9.31
CA VAL A 347 27.84 46.95 10.48
C VAL A 347 28.69 45.76 10.07
N ALA A 348 30.01 45.81 10.32
CA ALA A 348 30.98 44.79 9.92
C ALA A 348 30.49 43.35 10.20
N LEU A 349 30.68 42.47 9.22
CA LEU A 349 30.28 41.06 9.34
C LEU A 349 31.06 40.43 10.49
N ARG A 350 30.35 39.78 11.42
CA ARG A 350 30.98 39.09 12.56
C ARG A 350 31.82 37.90 12.11
N GLN A 351 31.55 37.36 10.92
CA GLN A 351 32.29 36.27 10.31
C GLN A 351 32.73 36.72 8.91
N GLU A 352 34.04 36.84 8.73
CA GLU A 352 34.62 37.02 7.40
C GLU A 352 34.82 35.67 6.72
N GLU A 353 34.76 35.66 5.40
CA GLU A 353 35.12 34.49 4.63
C GLU A 353 36.56 34.08 4.96
N ARG A 354 36.74 32.78 5.18
CA ARG A 354 38.08 32.22 5.32
C ARG A 354 38.82 32.45 4.01
N LYS A 355 39.73 33.42 4.02
CA LYS A 355 40.67 33.66 2.92
C LYS A 355 41.28 32.33 2.46
N PRO A 356 41.30 32.02 1.15
CA PRO A 356 41.86 30.78 0.63
C PRO A 356 43.31 30.61 1.12
N ILE A 357 43.74 29.35 1.26
CA ILE A 357 45.06 29.01 1.84
C ILE A 357 46.19 29.78 1.14
N TRP A 358 46.10 29.93 -0.19
CA TRP A 358 47.07 30.67 -1.00
C TRP A 358 47.12 32.17 -0.67
N SER A 359 46.00 32.84 -0.43
CA SER A 359 46.01 34.27 -0.06
C SER A 359 46.49 34.49 1.38
N ARG A 360 46.33 33.50 2.26
CA ARG A 360 46.95 33.52 3.60
C ARG A 360 48.47 33.37 3.52
N LEU A 361 48.94 32.52 2.61
CA LEU A 361 50.37 32.32 2.35
C LEU A 361 51.03 33.60 1.82
N HIS A 362 50.36 34.32 0.91
CA HIS A 362 50.85 35.61 0.41
C HIS A 362 50.75 36.75 1.43
N ALA A 363 49.70 36.78 2.26
CA ALA A 363 49.54 37.78 3.33
C ALA A 363 50.55 37.58 4.48
N GLY A 364 51.02 36.35 4.70
CA GLY A 364 52.03 36.03 5.71
C GLY A 364 53.47 36.38 5.31
N GLY A 365 53.71 36.81 4.06
CA GLY A 365 55.05 37.07 3.52
C GLY A 365 55.55 38.51 3.61
N GLY A 366 54.73 39.47 4.07
CA GLY A 366 55.10 40.88 4.10
C GLY A 366 54.49 41.61 5.29
N GLY A 367 55.25 41.77 6.38
CA GLY A 367 54.80 42.53 7.55
C GLY A 367 55.50 42.20 8.85
N ALA A 368 56.83 42.22 8.86
CA ALA A 368 57.59 42.35 10.10
C ALA A 368 57.60 43.83 10.52
N SER A 369 56.62 44.28 11.31
CA SER A 369 56.82 45.37 12.27
C SER A 369 55.66 45.50 13.26
N SER A 370 56.05 45.55 14.54
CA SER A 370 55.31 45.94 15.74
C SER A 370 54.32 44.95 16.38
N GLY A 371 54.81 44.27 17.42
CA GLY A 371 54.20 44.28 18.75
C GLY A 371 53.00 43.36 18.98
N GLY A 372 53.25 42.16 19.48
CA GLY A 372 52.21 41.31 20.09
C GLY A 372 52.61 39.85 20.15
N THR A 373 53.18 39.44 21.28
CA THR A 373 53.50 38.04 21.61
C THR A 373 52.25 37.16 21.54
N GLY A 374 52.26 36.20 20.62
CA GLY A 374 51.19 35.21 20.47
C GLY A 374 51.56 34.17 19.42
N VAL A 375 52.65 33.43 19.65
CA VAL A 375 53.07 32.31 18.80
C VAL A 375 51.97 31.24 18.84
N SER A 376 51.14 31.18 17.78
CA SER A 376 50.26 30.05 17.54
C SER A 376 51.09 28.96 16.87
N LYS A 377 51.39 27.90 17.62
CA LYS A 377 52.03 26.69 17.08
C LYS A 377 51.11 26.05 16.01
N PRO A 378 51.67 25.48 14.93
CA PRO A 378 50.88 24.69 13.99
C PRO A 378 50.27 23.50 14.72
N ARG A 379 48.96 23.32 14.58
CA ARG A 379 48.23 22.17 15.11
C ARG A 379 48.67 20.94 14.32
N ASP A 380 49.39 20.05 14.99
CA ASP A 380 49.76 18.75 14.47
C ASP A 380 48.49 17.92 14.19
N LEU A 381 48.48 17.19 13.08
CA LEU A 381 47.34 16.39 12.59
C LEU A 381 47.35 14.96 13.15
N SER A 382 48.16 14.68 14.17
CA SER A 382 48.10 13.41 14.89
C SER A 382 47.04 13.46 15.99
N GLY A 383 45.87 12.91 15.70
CA GLY A 383 44.88 12.58 16.72
C GLY A 383 45.46 11.55 17.70
N GLY A 384 45.76 11.99 18.91
CA GLY A 384 46.23 11.13 19.98
C GLY A 384 47.00 11.90 21.02
N ASP A 385 46.30 12.54 21.96
CA ASP A 385 46.84 12.69 23.31
C ASP A 385 45.72 12.79 24.33
N SER A 386 45.55 11.65 25.00
CA SER A 386 44.88 11.50 26.29
C SER A 386 45.78 12.08 27.39
N SER A 387 45.37 13.19 28.01
CA SER A 387 45.67 13.44 29.43
C SER A 387 44.79 14.53 30.03
N SER A 388 44.13 14.09 31.10
CA SER A 388 43.71 14.82 32.31
C SER A 388 44.28 16.22 32.52
N ASN A 389 43.40 17.23 32.60
CA ASN A 389 43.16 18.05 33.80
C ASN A 389 42.33 19.29 33.42
N ILE A 390 41.05 19.31 33.79
CA ILE A 390 40.28 20.56 33.89
C ILE A 390 39.65 20.60 35.29
N PRO A 391 39.89 21.67 36.05
CA PRO A 391 39.36 21.83 37.40
C PRO A 391 37.87 22.19 37.37
N MET A 392 37.11 21.57 38.26
CA MET A 392 35.76 21.99 38.61
C MET A 392 35.79 23.33 39.32
N ASN A 393 35.00 24.31 38.86
CA ASN A 393 34.26 25.17 39.80
C ASN A 393 32.99 25.80 39.21
N SER A 394 31.93 25.66 40.01
CA SER A 394 30.73 26.50 40.17
C SER A 394 29.81 26.85 38.99
N GLY A 395 28.61 26.24 39.04
CA GLY A 395 27.41 27.02 39.39
C GLY A 395 26.39 27.27 38.29
N ARG A 396 25.32 26.47 38.24
CA ARG A 396 23.93 26.98 38.17
C ARG A 396 22.89 25.89 38.44
N ARG A 397 21.85 26.35 39.15
CA ARG A 397 20.73 25.62 39.76
C ARG A 397 19.88 24.87 38.73
N ILE A 398 19.53 23.63 39.03
CA ILE A 398 18.35 22.95 38.47
C ILE A 398 17.33 22.78 39.59
N ILE A 399 16.16 23.35 39.35
CA ILE A 399 14.95 23.22 40.17
C ILE A 399 14.36 21.82 39.91
N LYS A 400 14.11 21.05 40.98
CA LYS A 400 13.41 19.77 40.93
C LYS A 400 11.90 20.00 40.91
N PRO A 401 11.12 19.24 40.12
CA PRO A 401 9.76 18.90 40.49
C PRO A 401 9.73 17.54 41.21
N THR A 402 8.96 17.53 42.28
CA THR A 402 8.66 16.45 43.21
C THR A 402 7.59 15.49 42.67
N GLY A 403 7.72 14.20 43.01
CA GLY A 403 6.55 13.36 43.35
C GLY A 403 6.22 12.20 42.40
N SER A 404 6.68 10.99 42.72
CA SER A 404 5.86 9.94 43.38
C SER A 404 6.49 8.57 43.18
N THR A 405 6.62 7.84 44.28
CA THR A 405 7.25 6.53 44.40
C THR A 405 6.32 5.39 43.96
N PRO A 406 6.89 4.23 43.57
CA PRO A 406 6.14 3.07 43.12
C PRO A 406 5.72 2.17 44.30
N ARG A 407 4.57 1.53 44.17
CA ARG A 407 4.06 0.54 45.10
C ARG A 407 4.54 -0.85 44.68
N THR A 408 5.28 -1.50 45.57
CA THR A 408 5.71 -2.90 45.50
C THR A 408 4.51 -3.85 45.59
N ARG A 409 4.52 -4.93 44.78
CA ARG A 409 3.77 -6.15 45.09
C ARG A 409 4.63 -7.38 44.81
N VAL A 410 4.67 -8.22 45.84
CA VAL A 410 5.42 -9.45 46.04
C VAL A 410 4.77 -10.64 45.32
N GLY A 411 5.61 -11.58 44.88
CA GLY A 411 5.28 -12.94 44.43
C GLY A 411 6.13 -13.30 43.22
N GLY A 412 7.15 -14.18 43.25
CA GLY A 412 7.30 -15.42 44.00
C GLY A 412 7.23 -16.56 42.99
N GLY A 413 8.36 -17.18 42.63
CA GLY A 413 8.40 -18.31 41.70
C GLY A 413 9.75 -18.53 41.05
N ALA A 414 10.66 -19.19 41.76
CA ALA A 414 11.95 -19.67 41.28
C ALA A 414 11.78 -20.86 40.32
N THR A 415 12.63 -20.94 39.28
CA THR A 415 13.37 -22.18 38.95
C THR A 415 14.70 -21.82 38.28
N ASN A 416 15.79 -22.29 38.88
CA ASN A 416 17.13 -22.33 38.31
C ASN A 416 17.19 -23.40 37.20
N ARG A 417 17.91 -23.11 36.12
CA ARG A 417 18.89 -24.05 35.56
C ARG A 417 19.89 -23.34 34.65
N ASP A 418 21.14 -23.39 35.10
CA ASP A 418 22.34 -23.12 34.36
C ASP A 418 22.41 -23.90 33.04
N SER A 419 22.90 -23.25 31.98
CA SER A 419 24.03 -23.80 31.22
C SER A 419 24.67 -22.71 30.36
N ARG A 420 25.97 -22.51 30.61
CA ARG A 420 26.90 -21.75 29.80
C ARG A 420 27.13 -22.48 28.48
N ILE A 421 26.97 -21.81 27.35
CA ILE A 421 27.78 -22.07 26.15
C ILE A 421 28.25 -20.72 25.60
N ALA A 422 29.55 -20.50 25.75
CA ALA A 422 30.29 -19.44 25.09
C ALA A 422 30.34 -19.74 23.59
N THR A 423 29.92 -18.79 22.76
CA THR A 423 30.33 -18.71 21.35
C THR A 423 30.72 -17.28 21.03
N GLN A 424 32.04 -17.10 21.08
CA GLN A 424 32.92 -16.25 20.28
C GLN A 424 32.29 -15.06 19.52
N ASN A 425 32.65 -13.86 19.98
CA ASN A 425 32.70 -12.65 19.19
C ASN A 425 33.70 -12.81 18.05
N MET A 426 33.23 -12.82 16.81
CA MET A 426 34.01 -12.47 15.63
C MET A 426 33.31 -11.31 14.93
N SER A 427 33.75 -10.11 15.28
CA SER A 427 33.46 -8.87 14.56
C SER A 427 34.53 -8.66 13.49
N VAL A 428 34.20 -8.85 12.21
CA VAL A 428 34.79 -8.10 11.10
C VAL A 428 33.79 -8.10 9.94
N THR A 429 33.11 -6.98 9.71
CA THR A 429 32.63 -6.67 8.36
C THR A 429 32.91 -5.20 8.10
N GLN A 430 33.84 -5.00 7.16
CA GLN A 430 34.35 -3.74 6.68
C GLN A 430 33.21 -2.88 6.10
N LYS A 431 33.32 -1.57 6.30
CA LYS A 431 32.54 -0.58 5.54
C LYS A 431 32.83 -0.79 4.04
N PRO A 432 31.83 -0.83 3.16
CA PRO A 432 32.08 -0.57 1.75
C PRO A 432 32.36 0.93 1.60
N ASP A 433 33.65 1.27 1.48
CA ASP A 433 34.04 2.53 0.88
C ASP A 433 33.61 2.52 -0.59
N PHE A 434 33.20 3.70 -1.08
CA PHE A 434 33.04 4.03 -2.50
C PHE A 434 31.71 3.63 -3.17
N VAL A 435 30.73 4.55 -3.10
CA VAL A 435 29.67 4.66 -4.11
C VAL A 435 30.22 5.54 -5.24
N PRO A 436 30.39 5.04 -6.48
CA PRO A 436 30.71 5.90 -7.61
C PRO A 436 29.53 6.84 -7.89
N SER A 437 29.83 8.14 -8.00
CA SER A 437 28.86 9.17 -8.36
C SER A 437 28.15 8.82 -9.67
N LEU A 438 26.81 8.75 -9.61
CA LEU A 438 25.96 8.76 -10.80
C LEU A 438 26.32 10.01 -11.62
N THR A 439 27.05 9.80 -12.71
CA THR A 439 27.32 10.84 -13.69
C THR A 439 26.13 10.83 -14.63
N ILE A 440 25.24 11.83 -14.50
CA ILE A 440 24.12 12.03 -15.41
C ILE A 440 24.72 12.47 -16.76
N PRO A 441 24.41 11.81 -17.90
CA PRO A 441 24.89 12.25 -19.20
C PRO A 441 24.33 13.64 -19.53
N SER A 442 25.22 14.55 -19.92
CA SER A 442 24.95 15.96 -20.24
C SER A 442 24.32 16.17 -21.62
N GLU A 443 23.58 15.21 -22.14
CA GLU A 443 22.83 15.40 -23.38
C GLU A 443 21.47 16.02 -23.08
N GLY A 444 21.37 17.34 -23.26
CA GLY A 444 20.10 18.08 -23.21
C GLY A 444 20.13 19.42 -22.47
N MET A 445 21.24 19.81 -21.84
CA MET A 445 21.36 21.10 -21.16
C MET A 445 22.02 22.15 -22.06
N VAL A 446 21.22 23.06 -22.64
CA VAL A 446 21.73 24.34 -23.16
C VAL A 446 21.42 25.42 -22.14
N ASN A 447 22.47 26.01 -21.55
CA ASN A 447 22.40 27.15 -20.62
C ASN A 447 21.56 26.92 -19.33
N GLY A 448 21.64 25.74 -18.73
CA GLY A 448 21.16 25.53 -17.35
C GLY A 448 19.64 25.65 -17.15
N LYS A 449 18.84 25.62 -18.22
CA LYS A 449 17.37 25.58 -18.13
C LYS A 449 16.84 24.32 -18.82
N LEU A 450 15.91 23.64 -18.16
CA LEU A 450 15.21 22.47 -18.68
C LEU A 450 14.37 22.92 -19.89
N ASN A 451 14.65 22.37 -21.07
CA ASN A 451 13.88 22.67 -22.27
C ASN A 451 12.57 21.86 -22.19
N VAL A 452 11.50 22.49 -21.71
CA VAL A 452 10.14 21.95 -21.78
C VAL A 452 9.59 22.33 -23.15
N ALA A 453 9.60 21.38 -24.07
CA ALA A 453 8.83 21.43 -25.31
C ALA A 453 7.67 20.43 -25.20
#